data_AF-A0A6I2J6X0-F1
#
_entry.id   AF-A0A6I2J6X0-F1
#
_cell.length_a   1.000
_cell.length_b   1.000
_cell.length_c   1.000
_cell.angle_alpha   90.00
_cell.angle_beta   90.00
_cell.angle_gamma   90.00
#
_symmetry.space_group_name_H-M   'P 1'
#
loop_
_entity.id
_entity.type
_entity.pdbx_description
1 polymer ?
#
loop_
_entity_poly.entity_id
_entity_poly.type
_entity_poly.pdbx_seq_one_letter_code
_entity_poly.pdbx_strand_id
1 'polypeptide(L)'
;MFKFSAKAILDEDTDQYEISFRDFDSLHSVAFNEDDIELEARDAITMMIGELIDSRIPVPTPSATMEGELVIHLPVLTCLKATLHNAMINTGTRKADLARKLNQKGPQIDRLLDVSHASKVETLEQALYLIGYEVSVSVSKVA
;
A
#
# COMPACT_ATOMS: atom_id res chain seq x y z
N MET A 1 0.18 -5.64 -9.80
CA MET A 1 0.58 -5.83 -8.39
C MET A 1 1.25 -4.54 -7.94
N PHE A 2 0.96 -4.03 -6.74
CA PHE A 2 1.60 -2.80 -6.26
C PHE A 2 3.09 -3.08 -6.01
N LYS A 3 3.92 -2.69 -6.99
CA LYS A 3 5.37 -2.78 -6.97
C LYS A 3 5.86 -1.35 -7.08
N PHE A 4 6.16 -0.75 -5.94
CA PHE A 4 6.68 0.62 -5.90
C PHE A 4 8.19 0.59 -6.12
N SER A 5 8.72 1.67 -6.65
CA SER A 5 10.15 1.78 -6.91
C SER A 5 10.78 2.74 -5.90
N ALA A 6 11.89 2.30 -5.32
CA ALA A 6 12.69 3.08 -4.38
C ALA A 6 14.12 3.24 -4.91
N LYS A 7 14.75 4.35 -4.58
CA LYS A 7 16.16 4.59 -4.86
C LYS A 7 16.87 4.87 -3.54
N ALA A 8 17.91 4.09 -3.25
CA ALA A 8 18.77 4.26 -2.10
C ALA A 8 20.12 4.83 -2.53
N ILE A 9 20.62 5.83 -1.81
CA ILE A 9 21.92 6.46 -2.03
C ILE A 9 22.63 6.54 -0.68
N LEU A 10 23.88 6.09 -0.62
CA LEU A 10 24.71 6.27 0.57
C LEU A 10 25.12 7.74 0.70
N ASP A 11 24.83 8.33 1.84
CA ASP A 11 25.35 9.62 2.27
C ASP A 11 26.66 9.41 3.04
N GLU A 12 27.77 9.86 2.45
CA GLU A 12 29.12 9.71 3.00
C GLU A 12 29.35 10.55 4.28
N ASP A 13 28.55 11.60 4.51
CA ASP A 13 28.69 12.45 5.70
C ASP A 13 28.06 11.80 6.94
N THR A 14 26.98 11.04 6.74
CA THR A 14 26.18 10.44 7.83
C THR A 14 26.33 8.93 7.96
N ASP A 15 26.99 8.28 6.98
CA ASP A 15 27.14 6.82 6.86
C ASP A 15 25.79 6.09 6.86
N GLN A 16 24.80 6.67 6.16
CA GLN A 16 23.42 6.21 6.08
C GLN A 16 22.92 6.15 4.64
N TYR A 17 21.99 5.25 4.37
CA TYR A 17 21.33 5.15 3.07
C TYR A 17 20.06 6.01 3.07
N GLU A 18 20.06 7.09 2.30
CA GLU A 18 18.87 7.88 2.03
C GLU A 18 18.02 7.19 0.97
N ILE A 19 16.76 6.93 1.29
CA ILE A 19 15.81 6.24 0.44
C ILE A 19 14.74 7.23 -0.02
N SER A 20 14.55 7.29 -1.34
CA SER A 20 13.55 8.12 -2.01
C SER A 20 12.61 7.26 -2.84
N PHE A 21 11.38 7.74 -3.03
CA PHE A 21 10.33 6.99 -3.69
C PHE A 21 9.76 7.78 -4.85
N ARG A 22 9.72 7.16 -6.02
CA ARG A 22 9.32 7.84 -7.24
C ARG A 22 7.85 8.25 -7.26
N ASP A 23 6.99 7.46 -6.65
CA ASP A 23 5.53 7.69 -6.65
C ASP A 23 5.07 8.54 -5.46
N PHE A 24 6.00 8.92 -4.56
CA PHE A 24 5.71 9.65 -3.33
C PHE A 24 6.77 10.74 -3.10
N ASP A 25 6.57 11.91 -3.72
CA ASP A 25 7.54 13.02 -3.69
C ASP A 25 7.94 13.48 -2.27
N SER A 26 7.02 13.39 -1.30
CA SER A 26 7.24 13.81 0.08
C SER A 26 7.70 12.68 1.01
N LEU A 27 7.80 11.45 0.53
CA LEU A 27 8.19 10.31 1.34
C LEU A 27 9.70 10.12 1.25
N HIS A 28 10.32 10.03 2.43
CA HIS A 28 11.72 9.69 2.59
C HIS A 28 11.86 8.72 3.76
N SER A 29 12.83 7.82 3.66
CA SER A 29 13.24 6.92 4.74
C SER A 29 14.75 6.76 4.73
N VAL A 30 15.27 6.19 5.81
CA VAL A 30 16.71 6.00 5.98
C VAL A 30 16.96 4.58 6.47
N ALA A 31 18.03 3.96 5.98
CA ALA A 31 18.57 2.71 6.52
C ALA A 31 20.03 2.91 6.96
N PHE A 32 20.44 2.27 8.05
CA PHE A 32 21.83 2.30 8.52
C PHE A 32 22.69 1.21 7.86
N ASN A 33 22.05 0.26 7.18
CA ASN A 33 22.66 -0.94 6.65
C ASN A 33 22.07 -1.18 5.25
N GLU A 34 22.88 -1.70 4.33
CA GLU A 34 22.38 -2.06 2.99
C GLU A 34 21.28 -3.13 3.08
N ASP A 35 21.44 -4.11 3.98
CA ASP A 35 20.49 -5.20 4.21
C ASP A 35 19.10 -4.72 4.70
N ASP A 36 19.02 -3.52 5.30
CA ASP A 36 17.78 -2.98 5.87
C ASP A 36 17.04 -2.06 4.88
N ILE A 37 17.64 -1.71 3.74
CA ILE A 37 17.04 -0.78 2.76
C ILE A 37 15.64 -1.24 2.33
N GLU A 38 15.48 -2.51 1.97
CA GLU A 38 14.18 -3.01 1.49
C GLU A 38 13.13 -2.99 2.61
N LEU A 39 13.54 -3.32 3.84
CA LEU A 39 12.67 -3.31 5.02
C LEU A 39 12.16 -1.90 5.31
N GLU A 40 13.08 -0.95 5.45
CA GLU A 40 12.76 0.45 5.75
C GLU A 40 11.92 1.07 4.62
N ALA A 41 12.24 0.76 3.36
CA ALA A 41 11.49 1.22 2.22
C ALA A 41 10.03 0.71 2.22
N ARG A 42 9.85 -0.59 2.50
CA ARG A 42 8.52 -1.22 2.56
C ARG A 42 7.67 -0.65 3.68
N ASP A 43 8.27 -0.44 4.85
CA ASP A 43 7.57 0.04 6.03
C ASP A 43 7.18 1.52 5.84
N ALA A 44 8.06 2.34 5.25
CA ALA A 44 7.77 3.72 4.88
C ALA A 44 6.60 3.83 3.88
N ILE A 45 6.59 3.02 2.82
CA ILE A 45 5.47 3.00 1.85
C ILE A 45 4.18 2.53 2.54
N THR A 46 4.25 1.52 3.41
CA THR A 46 3.08 1.01 4.11
C THR A 46 2.46 2.08 5.00
N MET A 47 3.30 2.83 5.73
CA MET A 47 2.87 3.97 6.55
C MET A 47 2.21 5.06 5.70
N MET A 48 2.87 5.47 4.60
CA MET A 48 2.33 6.48 3.68
C MET A 48 0.98 6.07 3.08
N ILE A 49 0.81 4.79 2.71
CA ILE A 49 -0.50 4.27 2.27
C ILE A 49 -1.55 4.43 3.37
N GLY A 50 -1.21 4.15 4.62
CA GLY A 50 -2.08 4.38 5.77
C GLY A 50 -2.52 5.84 5.89
N GLU A 51 -1.57 6.76 5.82
CA GLU A 51 -1.83 8.21 5.87
C GLU A 51 -2.76 8.70 4.74
N LEU A 52 -2.54 8.19 3.52
CA LEU A 52 -3.39 8.48 2.36
C LEU A 52 -4.82 7.95 2.56
N ILE A 53 -4.96 6.75 3.14
CA ILE A 53 -6.27 6.19 3.46
C ILE A 53 -7.00 7.05 4.50
N ASP A 54 -6.32 7.39 5.59
CA ASP A 54 -6.87 8.23 6.66
C ASP A 54 -7.27 9.61 6.16
N SER A 55 -6.47 10.19 5.28
CA SER A 55 -6.70 11.51 4.68
C SER A 55 -7.72 11.50 3.53
N ARG A 56 -8.24 10.32 3.15
CA ARG A 56 -9.12 10.14 1.99
C ARG A 56 -8.51 10.65 0.67
N ILE A 57 -7.21 10.50 0.52
CA ILE A 57 -6.47 10.82 -0.70
C ILE A 57 -6.26 9.51 -1.47
N PRO A 58 -6.43 9.48 -2.81
CA PRO A 58 -6.14 8.28 -3.60
C PRO A 58 -4.68 7.83 -3.44
N VAL A 59 -4.48 6.54 -3.23
CA VAL A 59 -3.15 5.92 -3.28
C VAL A 59 -2.68 5.90 -4.73
N PRO A 60 -1.48 6.41 -5.06
CA PRO A 60 -1.00 6.45 -6.43
C PRO A 60 -0.82 5.04 -7.00
N THR A 61 -0.95 4.94 -8.32
CA THR A 61 -0.60 3.71 -9.04
C THR A 61 0.92 3.67 -9.18
N PRO A 62 1.59 2.55 -8.86
CA PRO A 62 3.03 2.48 -8.96
C PRO A 62 3.54 2.70 -10.39
N SER A 63 4.60 3.49 -10.52
CA SER A 63 5.30 3.71 -11.78
C SER A 63 6.13 2.48 -12.19
N ALA A 64 6.39 2.37 -13.49
CA ALA A 64 7.32 1.36 -14.00
C ALA A 64 8.74 1.62 -13.49
N THR A 65 9.36 0.60 -12.89
CA THR A 65 10.71 0.65 -12.33
C THR A 65 11.75 1.00 -13.39
N MET A 66 12.68 1.90 -13.03
CA MET A 66 13.81 2.31 -13.86
C MET A 66 15.09 1.58 -13.49
N GLU A 67 16.10 1.67 -14.37
CA GLU A 67 17.44 1.16 -14.10
C GLU A 67 18.04 1.85 -12.87
N GLY A 68 18.57 1.05 -11.94
CA GLY A 68 19.13 1.54 -10.67
C GLY A 68 18.10 1.74 -9.54
N GLU A 69 16.81 1.47 -9.78
CA GLU A 69 15.79 1.45 -8.72
C GLU A 69 15.56 0.03 -8.17
N LEU A 70 15.23 -0.04 -6.88
CA LEU A 70 14.82 -1.23 -6.17
C LEU A 70 13.31 -1.40 -6.27
N VAL A 71 12.86 -2.62 -6.56
CA VAL A 71 11.43 -2.96 -6.54
C VAL A 71 11.03 -3.34 -5.12
N ILE A 72 10.14 -2.54 -4.52
CA ILE A 72 9.66 -2.79 -3.17
C ILE A 72 8.35 -3.58 -3.22
N HIS A 73 8.40 -4.78 -2.64
CA HIS A 73 7.26 -5.67 -2.55
C HIS A 73 6.42 -5.37 -1.31
N LEU A 74 5.15 -5.03 -1.53
CA LEU A 74 4.19 -4.88 -0.44
C LEU A 74 3.44 -6.19 -0.16
N PRO A 75 3.06 -6.45 1.11
CA PRO A 75 2.13 -7.51 1.44
C PRO A 75 0.82 -7.40 0.64
N VAL A 76 0.27 -8.55 0.23
CA VAL A 76 -0.98 -8.60 -0.56
C VAL A 76 -2.14 -7.92 0.18
N LEU A 77 -2.20 -8.03 1.51
CA LEU A 77 -3.23 -7.36 2.30
C LEU A 77 -3.13 -5.83 2.19
N THR A 78 -1.92 -5.26 2.28
CA THR A 78 -1.70 -3.82 2.09
C THR A 78 -2.19 -3.37 0.71
N CYS A 79 -1.87 -4.14 -0.33
CA CYS A 79 -2.31 -3.89 -1.70
C CYS A 79 -3.85 -3.89 -1.82
N LEU A 80 -4.52 -4.89 -1.24
CA LEU A 80 -5.99 -5.02 -1.27
C LEU A 80 -6.67 -3.86 -0.55
N LYS A 81 -6.11 -3.40 0.58
CA LYS A 81 -6.64 -2.26 1.34
C LYS A 81 -6.52 -0.95 0.59
N ALA A 82 -5.35 -0.68 0.00
CA ALA A 82 -5.15 0.46 -0.90
C ALA A 82 -6.12 0.43 -2.09
N THR A 83 -6.34 -0.76 -2.67
CA THR A 83 -7.28 -0.94 -3.79
C THR A 83 -8.72 -0.69 -3.36
N LEU A 84 -9.15 -1.23 -2.21
CA LEU A 84 -10.49 -1.00 -1.65
C LEU A 84 -10.73 0.49 -1.41
N HIS A 85 -9.74 1.18 -0.84
CA HIS A 85 -9.80 2.62 -0.63
C HIS A 85 -10.00 3.41 -1.93
N ASN A 86 -9.14 3.18 -2.92
CA ASN A 86 -9.25 3.82 -4.23
C ASN A 86 -10.59 3.50 -4.91
N ALA A 87 -11.04 2.25 -4.84
CA ALA A 87 -12.34 1.83 -5.37
C ALA A 87 -13.51 2.55 -4.68
N MET A 88 -13.45 2.75 -3.37
CA MET A 88 -14.45 3.52 -2.62
C MET A 88 -14.45 5.00 -3.02
N ILE A 89 -13.29 5.61 -3.27
CA ILE A 89 -13.21 6.98 -3.79
C ILE A 89 -13.83 7.04 -5.20
N ASN A 90 -13.40 6.18 -6.11
CA ASN A 90 -13.83 6.16 -7.51
C ASN A 90 -15.34 5.94 -7.68
N THR A 91 -15.93 5.10 -6.82
CA THR A 91 -17.37 4.79 -6.85
C THR A 91 -18.21 5.73 -5.98
N GLY A 92 -17.57 6.63 -5.22
CA GLY A 92 -18.26 7.47 -4.23
C GLY A 92 -18.84 6.69 -3.04
N THR A 93 -18.44 5.44 -2.83
CA THR A 93 -18.95 4.59 -1.75
C THR A 93 -18.51 5.13 -0.39
N ARG A 94 -19.46 5.33 0.53
CA ARG A 94 -19.17 5.72 1.92
C ARG A 94 -18.98 4.48 2.79
N LYS A 95 -18.23 4.62 3.89
CA LYS A 95 -18.01 3.53 4.87
C LYS A 95 -19.34 2.92 5.36
N ALA A 96 -20.35 3.76 5.61
CA ALA A 96 -21.68 3.31 6.04
C ALA A 96 -22.42 2.46 4.97
N ASP A 97 -22.23 2.77 3.69
CA ASP A 97 -22.87 2.01 2.60
C ASP A 97 -22.18 0.66 2.41
N LEU A 98 -20.84 0.63 2.51
CA LEU A 98 -20.07 -0.61 2.51
C LEU A 98 -20.44 -1.51 3.71
N ALA A 99 -20.58 -0.91 4.90
CA ALA A 99 -21.04 -1.61 6.10
C ALA A 99 -22.40 -2.32 5.88
N ARG A 100 -23.37 -1.61 5.28
CA ARG A 100 -24.68 -2.19 4.94
C ARG A 100 -24.58 -3.31 3.91
N LYS A 101 -23.80 -3.11 2.85
CA LYS A 101 -23.57 -4.12 1.79
C LYS A 101 -22.95 -5.40 2.35
N LEU A 102 -22.01 -5.28 3.28
CA LEU A 102 -21.34 -6.41 3.94
C LEU A 102 -22.12 -6.99 5.12
N ASN A 103 -23.24 -6.37 5.54
CA ASN A 103 -23.93 -6.68 6.79
C ASN A 103 -22.98 -6.66 8.01
N GLN A 104 -22.12 -5.63 8.07
CA GLN A 104 -21.07 -5.45 9.07
C GLN A 104 -21.24 -4.12 9.82
N LYS A 105 -20.56 -4.00 10.97
CA LYS A 105 -20.57 -2.77 11.77
C LYS A 105 -19.43 -1.83 11.36
N GLY A 106 -19.58 -0.53 11.61
CA GLY A 106 -18.58 0.50 11.31
C GLY A 106 -17.14 0.12 11.67
N PRO A 107 -16.85 -0.36 12.91
CA PRO A 107 -15.49 -0.75 13.30
C PRO A 107 -14.88 -1.87 12.46
N GLN A 108 -15.69 -2.75 11.87
CA GLN A 108 -15.17 -3.78 10.96
C GLN A 108 -14.72 -3.16 9.64
N ILE A 109 -15.44 -2.14 9.15
CA ILE A 109 -15.07 -1.39 7.95
C ILE A 109 -13.81 -0.55 8.18
N ASP A 110 -13.68 0.07 9.35
CA ASP A 110 -12.46 0.81 9.70
C ASP A 110 -11.22 -0.11 9.65
N ARG A 111 -11.33 -1.34 10.15
CA ARG A 111 -10.24 -2.35 10.06
C ARG A 111 -9.91 -2.77 8.64
N LEU A 112 -10.88 -2.76 7.72
CA LEU A 112 -10.62 -3.04 6.29
C LEU A 112 -9.87 -1.89 5.62
N LEU A 113 -9.89 -0.69 6.20
CA LEU A 113 -9.23 0.51 5.69
C LEU A 113 -8.01 0.91 6.53
N ASP A 114 -7.59 0.06 7.47
CA ASP A 114 -6.41 0.29 8.30
C ASP A 114 -5.31 -0.71 7.91
N VAL A 115 -4.21 -0.24 7.31
CA VAL A 115 -3.08 -1.10 6.89
C VAL A 115 -2.37 -1.80 8.04
N SER A 116 -2.45 -1.27 9.26
CA SER A 116 -1.84 -1.85 10.47
C SER A 116 -2.67 -2.96 11.09
N HIS A 117 -3.94 -3.09 10.70
CA HIS A 117 -4.84 -4.10 11.24
C HIS A 117 -4.83 -5.39 10.39
N ALA A 118 -4.79 -6.56 11.02
CA ALA A 118 -4.97 -7.82 10.31
C ALA A 118 -6.40 -7.95 9.76
N SER A 119 -6.54 -8.29 8.48
CA SER A 119 -7.84 -8.54 7.84
C SER A 119 -7.80 -9.85 7.09
N LYS A 120 -8.96 -10.50 6.97
CA LYS A 120 -9.07 -11.68 6.13
C LYS A 120 -9.19 -11.27 4.66
N VAL A 121 -8.46 -11.96 3.79
CA VAL A 121 -8.52 -11.73 2.34
C VAL A 121 -9.95 -11.89 1.82
N GLU A 122 -10.66 -12.93 2.26
CA GLU A 122 -12.07 -13.19 1.90
C GLU A 122 -13.00 -11.99 2.15
N THR A 123 -12.76 -11.21 3.21
CA THR A 123 -13.58 -10.03 3.52
C THR A 123 -13.25 -8.85 2.60
N LEU A 124 -11.97 -8.66 2.25
CA LEU A 124 -11.55 -7.59 1.33
C LEU A 124 -12.02 -7.88 -0.11
N GLU A 125 -11.94 -9.13 -0.54
CA GLU A 125 -12.46 -9.58 -1.83
C GLU A 125 -13.97 -9.36 -1.93
N GLN A 126 -14.73 -9.78 -0.92
CA GLN A 126 -16.18 -9.54 -0.89
C GLN A 126 -16.52 -8.04 -0.91
N ALA A 127 -15.76 -7.22 -0.17
CA ALA A 127 -15.94 -5.77 -0.14
C ALA A 127 -15.75 -5.16 -1.54
N LEU A 128 -14.67 -5.52 -2.21
CA LEU A 128 -14.35 -5.09 -3.59
C LEU A 128 -15.43 -5.53 -4.59
N TYR A 129 -15.88 -6.78 -4.50
CA TYR A 129 -16.94 -7.32 -5.37
C TYR A 129 -18.25 -6.53 -5.23
N LEU A 130 -18.66 -6.21 -4.00
CA LEU A 130 -19.90 -5.47 -3.72
C LEU A 130 -19.89 -4.01 -4.20
N ILE A 131 -18.72 -3.49 -4.56
CA ILE A 131 -18.52 -2.15 -5.15
C ILE A 131 -18.04 -2.21 -6.60
N GLY A 132 -18.09 -3.38 -7.26
CA GLY A 132 -17.92 -3.54 -8.70
C GLY A 132 -16.51 -3.91 -9.17
N TYR A 133 -15.66 -4.45 -8.29
CA TYR A 133 -14.29 -4.86 -8.62
C TYR A 133 -14.10 -6.35 -8.38
N GLU A 134 -13.35 -7.01 -9.27
CA GLU A 134 -12.99 -8.43 -9.14
C GLU A 134 -11.52 -8.56 -8.71
N VAL A 135 -11.27 -9.47 -7.76
CA VAL A 135 -9.90 -9.80 -7.32
C VAL A 135 -9.45 -11.05 -8.06
N SER A 136 -8.24 -11.00 -8.63
CA SER A 136 -7.58 -12.15 -9.23
C SER A 136 -6.20 -12.36 -8.61
N VAL A 137 -5.75 -13.62 -8.59
CA VAL A 137 -4.47 -14.01 -7.99
C VAL A 137 -3.55 -14.61 -9.05
N SER A 138 -2.30 -14.17 -9.03
CA SER A 138 -1.22 -14.72 -9.85
C SER A 138 0.01 -14.98 -8.96
N VAL A 139 0.70 -16.09 -9.18
CA VAL A 139 1.94 -16.44 -8.46
C VAL A 139 3.10 -16.40 -9.45
N SER A 140 4.22 -15.84 -9.03
CA SER A 140 5.44 -15.74 -9.84
C SER A 140 6.66 -16.00 -8.97
N LYS A 141 7.74 -16.53 -9.58
CA LYS A 141 9.01 -16.75 -8.89
C LYS A 141 9.66 -15.40 -8.59
N VAL A 142 10.10 -15.18 -7.35
CA VAL A 142 10.99 -14.07 -6.99
C VAL A 142 12.37 -14.39 -7.57
N ALA A 143 12.90 -13.49 -8.38
CA ALA A 143 14.19 -13.64 -9.05
C ALA A 143 15.34 -13.41 -8.08
#